data_AF-A0A066S0F8-F1
#
_entry.id   AF-A0A066S0F8-F1
#
_cell.length_a   1.000
_cell.length_b   1.000
_cell.length_c   1.000
_cell.angle_alpha   90.00
_cell.angle_beta   90.00
_cell.angle_gamma   90.00
#
_symmetry.space_group_name_H-M   'P 1'
#
loop_
_entity.id
_entity.type
_entity.pdbx_description
1 polymer ?
#
loop_
_entity_poly.entity_id
_entity_poly.type
_entity_poly.pdbx_seq_one_letter_code
_entity_poly.pdbx_strand_id
1 'polypeptide(L)'
;MWVRWLLVLQLCCFLSACASSKIYWRDIIREVGAASVSAKDDQLLLCTQLYQGETQVHQCRVEMTALFRARALCHADSTPDYCVRMAEYTWRHYKSHVLTEAPDIRHANTYPVMCGYQEKSVTPCKKIN
;
A
#
# COMPACT_ATOMS: atom_id res chain seq x y z
N MET A 1 49.87 -34.40 -24.81
CA MET A 1 48.42 -34.26 -24.53
C MET A 1 48.21 -34.37 -23.04
N TRP A 2 47.89 -33.28 -22.34
CA TRP A 2 47.26 -33.33 -21.02
C TRP A 2 46.26 -32.17 -20.94
N VAL A 3 44.97 -32.53 -20.97
CA VAL A 3 43.82 -31.63 -21.06
C VAL A 3 43.47 -31.14 -19.66
N ARG A 4 43.36 -29.82 -19.53
CA ARG A 4 42.82 -29.08 -18.38
C ARG A 4 41.39 -29.52 -18.06
N TRP A 5 41.11 -29.81 -16.79
CA TRP A 5 39.76 -29.71 -16.24
C TRP A 5 39.83 -29.09 -14.84
N LEU A 6 39.96 -27.77 -14.79
CA LEU A 6 39.64 -26.99 -13.60
C LEU A 6 38.12 -26.88 -13.53
N LEU A 7 37.51 -27.65 -12.63
CA LEU A 7 36.12 -27.53 -12.23
C LEU A 7 35.88 -26.11 -11.70
N VAL A 8 35.34 -25.24 -12.55
CA VAL A 8 34.75 -23.98 -12.12
C VAL A 8 33.33 -24.32 -11.64
N LEU A 9 33.21 -24.66 -10.36
CA LEU A 9 31.92 -24.76 -9.69
C LEU A 9 31.44 -23.32 -9.39
N GLN A 10 30.84 -22.65 -10.39
CA GLN A 10 30.07 -21.43 -10.13
C GLN A 10 28.76 -21.79 -9.43
N LEU A 11 28.83 -22.01 -8.12
CA LEU A 11 27.68 -21.88 -7.23
C LEU A 11 27.40 -20.39 -7.00
N CYS A 12 26.99 -19.68 -8.06
CA CYS A 12 26.25 -18.43 -7.88
C CYS A 12 24.79 -18.81 -7.59
N CYS A 13 24.53 -19.35 -6.40
CA CYS A 13 23.21 -19.27 -5.81
C CYS A 13 22.95 -17.79 -5.51
N PHE A 14 22.52 -17.05 -6.53
CA PHE A 14 21.76 -15.83 -6.32
C PHE A 14 20.48 -16.27 -5.61
N LEU A 15 20.57 -16.29 -4.29
CA LEU A 15 19.44 -16.10 -3.40
C LEU A 15 18.89 -14.71 -3.75
N SER A 16 18.16 -14.61 -4.86
CA SER A 16 17.17 -13.58 -5.06
C SER A 16 16.14 -13.82 -3.96
N ALA A 17 16.45 -13.35 -2.77
CA ALA A 17 15.49 -13.21 -1.71
C ALA A 17 14.29 -12.53 -2.37
N CYS A 18 13.17 -13.25 -2.48
CA CYS A 18 11.88 -12.65 -2.73
C CYS A 18 11.63 -11.70 -1.55
N ALA A 19 12.19 -10.50 -1.63
CA ALA A 19 11.82 -9.40 -0.79
C ALA A 19 10.42 -9.01 -1.23
N SER A 20 9.42 -9.73 -0.70
CA SER A 20 8.04 -9.27 -0.69
C SER A 20 8.03 -8.01 0.17
N SER A 21 8.38 -6.89 -0.43
CA SER A 21 8.36 -5.58 0.19
C SER A 21 6.90 -5.25 0.44
N LYS A 22 6.40 -5.55 1.63
CA LYS A 22 5.09 -5.06 2.06
C LYS A 22 5.15 -3.54 2.08
N ILE A 23 4.27 -2.90 1.33
CA ILE A 23 4.15 -1.44 1.27
C ILE A 23 3.23 -1.01 2.42
N TYR A 24 3.74 -0.16 3.31
CA TYR A 24 3.00 0.34 4.47
C TYR A 24 2.59 1.79 4.27
N TRP A 25 1.41 2.17 4.76
CA TRP A 25 0.93 3.56 4.61
C TRP A 25 1.83 4.54 5.36
N ARG A 26 2.40 4.14 6.51
CA ARG A 26 3.36 4.99 7.24
C ARG A 26 4.56 5.43 6.38
N ASP A 27 5.03 4.54 5.50
CA ASP A 27 6.20 4.81 4.66
C ASP A 27 5.78 5.82 3.58
N ILE A 28 4.63 5.59 2.94
CA ILE A 28 4.03 6.55 2.00
C ILE A 28 3.80 7.92 2.65
N ILE A 29 3.25 7.95 3.87
CA ILE A 29 2.96 9.19 4.63
C ILE A 29 4.26 9.96 4.91
N ARG A 30 5.35 9.26 5.24
CA ARG A 30 6.66 9.88 5.50
C ARG A 30 7.23 10.54 4.25
N GLU A 31 7.14 9.87 3.10
CA GLU A 31 7.73 10.37 1.84
C GLU A 31 6.86 11.45 1.17
N VAL A 32 5.53 11.34 1.27
CA VAL A 32 4.58 12.32 0.71
C VAL A 32 4.38 13.54 1.61
N GLY A 33 4.63 13.39 2.91
CA GLY A 33 4.22 14.37 3.91
C GLY A 33 2.70 14.59 3.92
N ALA A 34 2.28 15.71 4.52
CA ALA A 34 0.89 16.18 4.47
C ALA A 34 0.49 16.72 3.08
N ALA A 35 1.38 16.65 2.08
CA ALA A 35 1.07 17.13 0.74
C ALA A 35 -0.07 16.29 0.13
N SER A 36 -1.10 16.98 -0.33
CA SER A 36 -2.24 16.38 -1.02
C SER A 36 -1.83 15.96 -2.43
N VAL A 37 -1.34 14.73 -2.59
CA VAL A 37 -1.11 14.14 -3.92
C VAL A 37 -2.47 13.80 -4.51
N SER A 38 -3.05 14.78 -5.22
CA SER A 38 -4.43 14.75 -5.70
C SER A 38 -4.58 14.13 -7.09
N ALA A 39 -3.52 14.09 -7.91
CA ALA A 39 -3.59 13.59 -9.29
C ALA A 39 -3.00 12.18 -9.44
N LYS A 40 -3.62 11.34 -10.28
CA LYS A 40 -3.17 9.96 -10.57
C LYS A 40 -1.73 9.89 -11.10
N ASP A 41 -1.30 10.92 -11.82
CA ASP A 41 0.03 10.98 -12.42
C ASP A 41 1.11 11.27 -11.37
N ASP A 42 0.81 12.10 -10.38
CA ASP A 42 1.69 12.36 -9.24
C ASP A 42 1.88 11.11 -8.37
N GLN A 43 0.85 10.26 -8.27
CA GLN A 43 0.93 8.97 -7.57
C GLN A 43 1.84 7.98 -8.31
N LEU A 44 1.72 7.91 -9.64
CA LEU A 44 2.56 7.05 -10.45
C LEU A 44 4.02 7.46 -10.34
N LEU A 45 4.31 8.75 -10.48
CA LEU A 45 5.65 9.31 -10.38
C LEU A 45 6.31 8.96 -9.04
N LEU A 46 5.60 9.20 -7.93
CA LEU A 46 6.13 8.87 -6.61
C LEU A 46 6.38 7.36 -6.45
N CYS A 47 5.43 6.51 -6.86
CA CYS A 47 5.61 5.07 -6.77
C CYS A 47 6.80 4.56 -7.59
N THR A 48 7.03 5.14 -8.77
CA THR A 48 8.21 4.84 -9.59
C THR A 48 9.53 5.35 -9.01
N GLN A 49 9.50 6.40 -8.16
CA GLN A 49 10.68 6.87 -7.44
C GLN A 49 11.00 5.95 -6.24
N LEU A 50 9.96 5.44 -5.56
CA LEU A 50 10.11 4.59 -4.38
C LEU A 50 10.39 3.12 -4.71
N TYR A 51 9.94 2.64 -5.87
CA TYR A 51 10.02 1.23 -6.25
C TYR A 51 10.43 1.06 -7.72
N GLN A 52 11.28 0.08 -8.00
CA GLN A 52 11.81 -0.17 -9.36
C GLN A 52 11.07 -1.29 -10.12
N GLY A 53 10.33 -2.17 -9.43
CA GLY A 53 9.58 -3.25 -10.07
C GLY A 53 8.14 -2.87 -10.42
N GLU A 54 7.68 -3.22 -11.63
CA GLU A 54 6.31 -2.93 -12.09
C GLU A 54 5.24 -3.40 -11.10
N THR A 55 5.38 -4.60 -10.53
CA THR A 55 4.48 -5.14 -9.50
C THR A 55 4.48 -4.28 -8.24
N GLN A 56 5.64 -3.81 -7.79
CA GLN A 56 5.74 -2.95 -6.59
C GLN A 56 5.18 -1.56 -6.85
N VAL A 57 5.42 -1.00 -8.04
CA VAL A 57 4.83 0.27 -8.48
C VAL A 57 3.30 0.15 -8.51
N HIS A 58 2.77 -0.94 -9.05
CA HIS A 58 1.32 -1.18 -9.05
C HIS A 58 0.76 -1.29 -7.63
N GLN A 59 1.38 -2.10 -6.76
CA GLN A 59 0.98 -2.22 -5.36
C GLN A 59 1.03 -0.88 -4.63
N CYS A 60 2.08 -0.07 -4.86
CA CYS A 60 2.21 1.26 -4.30
C CYS A 60 1.02 2.15 -4.68
N ARG A 61 0.61 2.13 -5.95
CA ARG A 61 -0.54 2.91 -6.43
C ARG A 61 -1.85 2.46 -5.78
N VAL A 62 -2.03 1.15 -5.59
CA VAL A 62 -3.18 0.60 -4.88
C VAL A 62 -3.21 1.10 -3.43
N GLU A 63 -2.08 1.02 -2.72
CA GLU A 63 -1.97 1.51 -1.33
C GLU A 63 -2.18 3.03 -1.23
N MET A 64 -1.58 3.82 -2.12
CA MET A 64 -1.78 5.27 -2.16
C MET A 64 -3.23 5.65 -2.41
N THR A 65 -3.89 4.97 -3.35
CA THR A 65 -5.33 5.18 -3.62
C THR A 65 -6.16 4.93 -2.36
N ALA A 66 -5.88 3.82 -1.65
CA ALA A 66 -6.60 3.47 -0.44
C ALA A 66 -6.37 4.49 0.69
N LEU A 67 -5.12 4.96 0.84
CA LEU A 67 -4.72 5.98 1.82
C LEU A 67 -5.40 7.33 1.55
N PHE A 68 -5.42 7.82 0.30
CA PHE A 68 -6.05 9.11 0.02
C PHE A 68 -7.56 9.08 0.17
N ARG A 69 -8.19 7.96 -0.20
CA ARG A 69 -9.60 7.73 0.12
C ARG A 69 -9.83 7.77 1.63
N ALA A 70 -9.00 7.08 2.43
CA ALA A 70 -9.10 7.13 3.89
C ALA A 70 -8.99 8.57 4.40
N ARG A 71 -7.95 9.31 3.99
CA ARG A 71 -7.75 10.70 4.40
C ARG A 71 -8.93 11.59 4.05
N ALA A 72 -9.46 11.48 2.83
CA ALA A 72 -10.62 12.28 2.40
C ALA A 72 -11.87 11.99 3.24
N LEU A 73 -12.12 10.72 3.59
CA LEU A 73 -13.27 10.32 4.39
C LEU A 73 -13.08 10.59 5.89
N CYS A 74 -11.86 10.48 6.39
CA CYS A 74 -11.50 10.73 7.79
C CYS A 74 -11.36 12.21 8.13
N HIS A 75 -11.29 13.11 7.15
CA HIS A 75 -11.04 14.54 7.38
C HIS A 75 -12.09 15.19 8.30
N ALA A 76 -13.34 14.75 8.22
CA ALA A 76 -14.44 15.24 9.04
C ALA A 76 -14.67 14.45 10.35
N ASP A 77 -13.86 13.43 10.64
CA ASP A 77 -13.95 12.69 11.90
C ASP A 77 -13.43 13.56 13.06
N SER A 78 -13.93 13.30 14.28
CA SER A 78 -13.44 13.98 15.49
C SER A 78 -11.96 13.74 15.77
N THR A 79 -11.40 12.65 15.23
CA THR A 79 -10.01 12.20 15.40
C THR A 79 -9.44 11.71 14.07
N PRO A 80 -9.12 12.60 13.11
CA PRO A 80 -8.76 12.21 11.75
C PRO A 80 -7.57 11.23 11.65
N ASP A 81 -6.52 11.45 12.44
CA ASP A 81 -5.34 10.58 12.44
C ASP A 81 -5.64 9.17 12.98
N TYR A 82 -6.50 9.08 13.99
CA TYR A 82 -6.96 7.79 14.52
C TYR A 82 -7.81 7.06 13.48
N CYS A 83 -8.71 7.78 12.82
CA CYS A 83 -9.50 7.24 11.72
C CYS A 83 -8.63 6.68 10.58
N VAL A 84 -7.57 7.39 10.18
CA VAL A 84 -6.64 6.89 9.14
C VAL A 84 -5.91 5.61 9.58
N ARG A 85 -5.52 5.50 10.85
CA ARG A 85 -4.90 4.27 11.38
C ARG A 85 -5.88 3.10 11.41
N MET A 86 -7.13 3.35 11.80
CA MET A 86 -8.20 2.35 11.74
C MET A 86 -8.48 1.93 10.30
N ALA A 87 -8.50 2.87 9.36
CA ALA A 87 -8.66 2.59 7.94
C ALA A 87 -7.52 1.73 7.38
N GLU A 88 -6.27 1.94 7.82
CA GLU A 88 -5.15 1.08 7.44
C GLU A 88 -5.36 -0.35 7.93
N TYR A 89 -5.79 -0.51 9.19
CA TYR A 89 -6.10 -1.82 9.76
C TYR A 89 -7.22 -2.53 8.99
N THR A 90 -8.34 -1.85 8.74
CA THR A 90 -9.48 -2.44 8.02
C THR A 90 -9.14 -2.74 6.56
N TRP A 91 -8.33 -1.90 5.91
CA TRP A 91 -7.85 -2.16 4.55
C TRP A 91 -6.99 -3.44 4.49
N ARG A 92 -6.07 -3.62 5.44
CA ARG A 92 -5.27 -4.85 5.52
C ARG A 92 -6.17 -6.08 5.69
N HIS A 93 -7.16 -6.01 6.59
CA HIS A 93 -8.12 -7.09 6.81
C HIS A 93 -8.98 -7.36 5.57
N TYR A 94 -9.45 -6.31 4.88
CA TYR A 94 -10.22 -6.43 3.64
C TYR A 94 -9.44 -7.18 2.56
N LYS A 95 -8.15 -6.83 2.37
CA LYS A 95 -7.28 -7.54 1.44
C LYS A 95 -7.06 -9.01 1.78
N SER A 96 -6.92 -9.36 3.06
CA SER A 96 -6.58 -10.73 3.47
C SER A 96 -7.77 -11.65 3.71
N HIS A 97 -8.97 -11.11 3.96
CA HIS A 97 -10.13 -11.90 4.37
C HIS A 97 -11.40 -11.67 3.54
N VAL A 98 -11.49 -10.56 2.80
CA VAL A 98 -12.70 -10.23 2.02
C VAL A 98 -12.46 -10.39 0.53
N LEU A 99 -11.30 -9.98 0.04
CA LEU A 99 -10.93 -10.15 -1.37
C LEU A 99 -10.53 -11.60 -1.66
N THR A 100 -11.09 -12.15 -2.73
CA THR A 100 -10.68 -13.45 -3.31
C THR A 100 -9.63 -13.30 -4.39
N GLU A 101 -9.45 -12.08 -4.91
CA GLU A 101 -8.51 -11.73 -5.98
C GLU A 101 -7.41 -10.80 -5.47
N ALA A 102 -6.36 -10.60 -6.27
CA ALA A 102 -5.32 -9.62 -5.97
C ALA A 102 -5.95 -8.20 -5.83
N PRO A 103 -5.60 -7.44 -4.78
CA PRO A 103 -6.12 -6.08 -4.60
C PRO A 103 -5.74 -5.17 -5.78
N ASP A 104 -6.68 -4.31 -6.18
CA ASP A 104 -6.51 -3.39 -7.31
C ASP A 104 -7.01 -1.98 -6.94
N ILE A 105 -6.87 -1.04 -7.89
CA ILE A 105 -7.30 0.35 -7.72
C ILE A 105 -8.82 0.47 -7.50
N ARG A 106 -9.63 -0.42 -8.08
CA ARG A 106 -11.09 -0.42 -7.89
C ARG A 106 -11.44 -0.78 -6.46
N HIS A 107 -10.82 -1.83 -5.91
CA HIS A 107 -10.96 -2.23 -4.51
C HIS A 107 -10.50 -1.11 -3.56
N ALA A 108 -9.35 -0.49 -3.83
CA ALA A 108 -8.85 0.64 -3.05
C ALA A 108 -9.78 1.88 -3.08
N ASN A 109 -10.54 2.08 -4.16
CA ASN A 109 -11.51 3.17 -4.27
C ASN A 109 -12.86 2.89 -3.62
N THR A 110 -13.14 1.64 -3.24
CA THR A 110 -14.48 1.22 -2.80
C THR A 110 -14.50 0.57 -1.44
N TYR A 111 -13.35 0.18 -0.88
CA TYR A 111 -13.32 -0.46 0.43
C TYR A 111 -13.95 0.42 1.53
N PRO A 112 -14.56 -0.22 2.55
CA PRO A 112 -15.19 0.48 3.66
C PRO A 112 -14.14 1.10 4.58
N VAL A 113 -14.19 2.43 4.70
CA VAL A 113 -13.40 3.20 5.68
C VAL A 113 -14.27 3.36 6.92
N MET A 114 -13.74 2.97 8.08
CA MET A 114 -14.45 3.03 9.35
C MET A 114 -13.97 4.25 10.17
N CYS A 115 -14.93 5.02 10.68
CA CYS A 115 -14.77 6.20 11.51
C CYS A 115 -15.29 5.92 12.93
N GLY A 116 -14.91 6.74 13.91
CA GLY A 116 -15.32 6.58 15.30
C GLY A 116 -14.23 6.00 16.21
N TYR A 117 -14.18 6.52 17.44
CA TYR A 117 -13.11 6.25 18.41
C TYR A 117 -13.42 5.13 19.41
N GLN A 118 -14.70 4.77 19.61
CA GLN A 118 -15.12 3.76 20.58
C GLN A 118 -15.73 2.56 19.86
N GLU A 119 -15.58 1.36 20.43
CA GLU A 119 -16.01 0.10 19.82
C GLU A 119 -17.52 0.07 19.46
N LYS A 120 -18.35 0.81 20.19
CA LYS A 120 -19.79 0.98 19.91
C LYS A 120 -20.13 2.17 19.01
N SER A 121 -19.15 2.97 18.63
CA SER A 121 -19.30 4.13 17.73
C SER A 121 -18.56 3.97 16.41
N VAL A 122 -17.92 2.82 16.17
CA VAL A 122 -17.33 2.49 14.87
C VAL A 122 -18.43 2.40 13.82
N THR A 123 -18.42 3.32 12.86
CA THR A 123 -19.39 3.40 11.77
C THR A 123 -18.68 3.68 10.46
N PRO A 124 -19.25 3.31 9.30
CA PRO A 124 -18.67 3.71 8.02
C PRO A 124 -18.55 5.23 7.93
N CYS A 125 -17.38 5.71 7.53
CA CYS A 125 -17.17 7.13 7.30
C CYS A 125 -18.12 7.64 6.21
N LYS A 126 -18.79 8.76 6.48
CA LYS A 126 -19.66 9.40 5.49
C LYS A 126 -18.81 10.19 4.50
N LYS A 127 -19.22 10.19 3.23
CA LYS A 127 -18.67 11.12 2.25
C LYS A 127 -19.05 12.54 2.65
N ILE A 128 -18.08 13.44 2.61
CA ILE A 128 -18.35 14.88 2.60
C ILE A 128 -18.95 15.15 1.20
N ASN A 129 -20.21 15.56 1.15
CA ASN A 129 -20.88 16.01 -0.08
C ASN A 129 -20.41 17.40 -0.47
#